data_AF-A0A452YAV8-F1
#
_entry.id   AF-A0A452YAV8-F1
#
_cell.length_a   1.000
_cell.length_b   1.000
_cell.length_c   1.000
_cell.angle_alpha   90.00
_cell.angle_beta   90.00
_cell.angle_gamma   90.00
#
_symmetry.space_group_name_H-M   'P 1'
#
loop_
_entity.id
_entity.type
_entity.pdbx_description
1 polymer ?
#
loop_
_entity_poly.entity_id
_entity_poly.type
_entity_poly.pdbx_seq_one_letter_code
_entity_poly.pdbx_strand_id
1 'polypeptide(L)'
;MDAGSKYVQRMLLEYRQQHPGPVIGIIECPKLQAIRESVRALDDFPCVTIPCNARDNNYQALGWQATAGRTSMQRCAASTQWFNERISLARYAHVGVLYCGSSELFQFT
;
A
#
# COMPACT_ATOMS: atom_id res chain seq x y z
N MET A 1 9.67 -15.46 -8.98
CA MET A 1 8.93 -14.19 -8.76
C MET A 1 9.89 -13.04 -8.44
N ASP A 2 11.12 -13.09 -8.95
CA ASP A 2 12.26 -12.44 -8.28
C ASP A 2 12.75 -11.16 -8.96
N ALA A 3 12.56 -11.03 -10.28
CA ALA A 3 12.98 -9.83 -11.00
C ALA A 3 12.20 -8.58 -10.56
N GLY A 4 10.88 -8.72 -10.35
CA GLY A 4 10.02 -7.64 -9.88
C GLY A 4 10.39 -7.17 -8.47
N SER A 5 10.54 -8.10 -7.53
CA SER A 5 10.90 -7.78 -6.14
C SER A 5 12.27 -7.11 -6.04
N LYS A 6 13.27 -7.59 -6.81
CA LYS A 6 14.61 -6.96 -6.88
C LYS A 6 14.54 -5.54 -7.45
N TYR A 7 13.71 -5.32 -8.48
CA TYR A 7 13.50 -4.00 -9.05
C TYR A 7 12.88 -3.03 -8.04
N VAL A 8 11.80 -3.44 -7.36
CA VAL A 8 11.15 -2.64 -6.32
C VAL A 8 12.11 -2.33 -5.17
N GLN A 9 12.87 -3.33 -4.72
CA GLN A 9 13.87 -3.15 -3.67
C GLN A 9 14.92 -2.11 -4.05
N ARG A 10 15.48 -2.19 -5.26
CA ARG A 10 16.45 -1.22 -5.74
C ARG A 10 15.85 0.18 -5.82
N MET A 11 14.65 0.32 -6.39
CA MET A 11 13.96 1.59 -6.54
C MET A 11 13.69 2.27 -5.19
N LEU A 12 13.26 1.51 -4.18
CA LEU A 12 13.04 2.03 -2.82
C LEU A 12 14.33 2.52 -2.16
N LEU A 13 15.44 1.79 -2.34
CA LEU A 13 16.74 2.19 -1.81
C LEU A 13 17.26 3.46 -2.49
N GLU A 14 17.14 3.55 -3.82
CA GLU A 14 17.51 4.75 -4.59
C GLU A 14 16.64 5.95 -4.19
N TYR A 15 15.33 5.75 -4.02
CA TYR A 15 14.41 6.79 -3.57
C TYR A 15 14.78 7.34 -2.18
N ARG A 16 15.14 6.45 -1.24
CA ARG A 16 15.57 6.85 0.10
C ARG A 16 16.85 7.68 0.07
N GLN A 17 17.80 7.32 -0.79
CA GLN A 17 19.05 8.09 -0.93
C GLN A 17 18.79 9.50 -1.48
N GLN A 18 17.84 9.64 -2.41
CA GLN A 18 17.46 10.93 -3.00
C GLN A 18 16.60 11.79 -2.06
N HIS A 19 15.83 11.16 -1.17
CA HIS A 19 14.89 11.83 -0.28
C HIS A 19 15.11 11.41 1.19
N PRO A 20 16.02 12.06 1.93
CA PRO A 20 16.32 11.72 3.33
C PRO A 20 15.23 12.13 4.34
N GLY A 21 14.05 12.53 3.88
CA GLY A 21 12.92 12.92 4.72
C GLY A 21 12.09 11.73 5.21
N PRO A 22 11.12 11.96 6.11
CA PRO A 22 10.18 10.92 6.53
C PRO A 22 9.28 10.51 5.35
N VAL A 23 9.27 9.21 5.05
CA VAL A 23 8.47 8.61 3.98
C VAL A 23 7.59 7.53 4.59
N ILE A 24 6.30 7.54 4.25
CA ILE A 24 5.34 6.51 4.63
C ILE A 24 4.98 5.71 3.39
N GLY A 25 5.11 4.39 3.45
CA GLY A 25 4.70 3.49 2.38
C GLY A 25 3.21 3.16 2.49
N ILE A 26 2.46 3.33 1.40
CA ILE A 26 1.08 2.83 1.30
C ILE A 26 1.12 1.57 0.43
N ILE A 27 0.71 0.44 1.00
CA ILE A 27 0.78 -0.86 0.33
C ILE A 27 -0.62 -1.43 0.18
N GLU A 28 -1.00 -1.78 -1.04
CA GLU A 28 -2.18 -2.58 -1.34
C GLU A 28 -1.71 -3.92 -1.92
N CYS A 29 -1.69 -4.98 -1.10
CA CYS A 29 -1.35 -6.33 -1.56
C CYS A 29 -2.11 -7.42 -0.79
N PRO A 30 -2.72 -8.41 -1.48
CA PRO A 30 -3.43 -9.51 -0.81
C PRO A 30 -2.52 -10.42 0.02
N LYS A 31 -1.21 -10.44 -0.28
CA LYS A 31 -0.19 -11.25 0.42
C LYS A 31 0.95 -10.36 0.92
N LEU A 32 0.64 -9.44 1.84
CA LEU A 32 1.60 -8.48 2.39
C LEU A 32 2.88 -9.16 2.92
N GLN A 33 2.74 -10.27 3.65
CA GLN A 33 3.89 -10.97 4.24
C GLN A 33 4.87 -11.46 3.17
N ALA A 34 4.36 -12.08 2.10
CA ALA A 34 5.19 -12.57 1.00
C ALA A 34 5.97 -11.44 0.29
N ILE A 35 5.35 -10.27 0.15
CA ILE A 35 6.03 -9.08 -0.41
C ILE A 35 7.07 -8.53 0.55
N ARG A 36 6.79 -8.45 1.85
CA ARG A 36 7.76 -8.01 2.86
C ARG A 36 8.98 -8.92 2.96
N GLU A 37 8.78 -10.23 2.88
CA GLU A 37 9.87 -11.21 2.83
C GLU A 37 10.74 -11.04 1.59
N SER A 38 10.11 -10.72 0.45
CA SER A 38 10.77 -10.56 -0.85
C SER A 38 11.44 -9.19 -1.04
N VAL A 39 10.94 -8.14 -0.38
CA VAL A 39 11.39 -6.75 -0.51
C VAL A 39 11.69 -6.21 0.88
N ARG A 40 12.92 -6.50 1.35
CA ARG A 40 13.35 -6.12 2.70
C ARG A 40 13.43 -4.61 2.93
N ALA A 41 13.64 -3.83 1.86
CA ALA A 41 13.64 -2.38 1.94
C ALA A 41 12.33 -1.80 2.50
N LEU A 42 11.20 -2.52 2.43
CA LEU A 42 9.93 -2.08 3.02
C LEU A 42 9.93 -2.06 4.55
N ASP A 43 10.84 -2.79 5.21
CA ASP A 43 10.95 -2.81 6.68
C ASP A 43 11.51 -1.49 7.23
N ASP A 44 12.33 -0.81 6.43
CA ASP A 44 12.94 0.48 6.76
C ASP A 44 11.98 1.68 6.66
N PHE A 45 10.72 1.45 6.25
CA PHE A 45 9.69 2.48 6.12
C PHE A 45 8.47 2.14 6.99
N PRO A 46 7.90 3.12 7.71
CA PRO A 46 6.57 2.95 8.28
C PRO A 46 5.58 2.72 7.13
N CYS A 47 4.92 1.56 7.12
CA CYS A 47 3.98 1.18 6.07
C CYS A 47 2.56 1.04 6.60
N VAL A 48 1.59 1.60 5.87
CA VAL A 48 0.17 1.38 6.08
C VAL A 48 -0.38 0.48 4.98
N THR A 49 -1.26 -0.44 5.34
CA THR A 49 -1.81 -1.40 4.37
C THR A 49 -3.25 -1.07 4.06
N ILE A 50 -3.57 -0.89 2.78
CA ILE A 50 -4.94 -0.76 2.29
C ILE A 50 -5.52 -2.17 2.14
N PRO A 51 -6.72 -2.42 2.66
CA PRO A 51 -7.38 -3.71 2.49
C PRO A 51 -7.63 -3.99 1.01
N CYS A 52 -7.14 -5.13 0.53
CA CYS A 52 -7.30 -5.54 -0.86
C CYS A 52 -8.70 -6.10 -1.09
N ASN A 53 -9.32 -5.70 -2.19
CA ASN A 53 -10.59 -6.28 -2.60
C ASN A 53 -10.33 -7.50 -3.50
N ALA A 54 -10.76 -8.68 -3.04
CA ALA A 54 -10.62 -9.92 -3.81
C ALA A 54 -11.31 -9.85 -5.19
N ARG A 55 -12.36 -9.03 -5.33
CA ARG A 55 -13.08 -8.84 -6.61
C ARG A 55 -12.23 -8.18 -7.67
N ASP A 56 -11.22 -7.41 -7.29
CA ASP A 56 -10.36 -6.70 -8.24
C ASP A 56 -9.54 -7.68 -9.08
N ASN A 57 -9.32 -8.90 -8.60
CA ASN A 57 -8.63 -9.97 -9.34
C ASN A 57 -9.58 -10.84 -10.19
N ASN A 58 -10.88 -10.57 -10.20
CA ASN A 58 -11.86 -11.36 -10.95
C ASN A 58 -11.93 -10.89 -12.42
N TYR A 59 -10.91 -11.25 -13.18
CA TYR A 59 -10.78 -10.85 -14.57
C TYR A 59 -11.43 -11.87 -15.53
N GLN A 60 -12.03 -11.38 -16.61
CA GLN A 60 -12.44 -12.22 -17.73
C GLN A 60 -11.21 -12.71 -18.52
N ALA A 61 -11.26 -13.91 -19.10
CA ALA A 61 -10.12 -14.49 -19.81
C ALA A 61 -9.62 -13.61 -20.99
N LEU A 62 -10.51 -12.85 -21.62
CA LEU A 62 -10.20 -11.91 -22.69
C LEU A 62 -10.55 -10.49 -22.25
N GLY A 63 -9.74 -9.50 -22.67
CA GLY A 63 -9.98 -8.10 -22.36
C GLY A 63 -9.67 -7.68 -20.91
N TRP A 64 -9.06 -8.56 -20.10
CA TRP A 64 -8.72 -8.26 -18.70
C TRP A 64 -7.83 -7.03 -18.53
N GLN A 65 -6.97 -6.73 -19.49
CA GLN A 65 -5.98 -5.65 -19.40
C GLN A 65 -6.64 -4.28 -19.19
N ALA A 66 -7.72 -3.99 -19.93
CA ALA A 66 -8.43 -2.72 -19.81
C ALA A 66 -9.17 -2.59 -18.47
N THR A 67 -9.73 -3.69 -17.97
CA THR A 67 -10.40 -3.73 -16.67
C THR A 67 -9.41 -3.66 -15.52
N ALA A 68 -8.28 -4.37 -15.60
CA ALA A 68 -7.18 -4.30 -14.64
C ALA A 68 -6.56 -2.89 -14.59
N GLY A 69 -6.32 -2.28 -15.75
CA GLY A 69 -5.81 -0.92 -15.84
C GLY A 69 -6.75 0.10 -15.20
N ARG A 70 -8.04 0.06 -15.55
CA ARG A 70 -9.05 0.95 -14.94
C ARG A 70 -9.15 0.76 -13.43
N THR A 71 -9.20 -0.48 -12.97
CA THR A 71 -9.29 -0.80 -11.53
C THR A 71 -8.05 -0.31 -10.79
N SER A 72 -6.85 -0.54 -11.34
CA SER A 72 -5.58 -0.08 -10.78
C SER A 72 -5.51 1.45 -10.68
N MET A 73 -5.94 2.17 -11.73
CA MET A 73 -5.99 3.63 -11.70
C MET A 73 -7.00 4.15 -10.66
N GLN A 74 -8.18 3.53 -10.57
CA GLN A 74 -9.17 3.87 -9.56
C GLN A 74 -8.64 3.67 -8.14
N ARG A 75 -7.94 2.56 -7.88
CA ARG A 75 -7.30 2.28 -6.59
C ARG A 75 -6.18 3.27 -6.27
N CYS A 76 -5.35 3.59 -7.26
CA CYS A 76 -4.30 4.59 -7.10
C CYS A 76 -4.88 5.96 -6.71
N ALA A 77 -5.93 6.42 -7.39
CA ALA A 77 -6.60 7.66 -7.06
C ALA A 77 -7.27 7.62 -5.67
N ALA A 78 -7.94 6.51 -5.33
CA ALA A 78 -8.62 6.34 -4.04
C ALA A 78 -7.64 6.17 -2.86
N SER A 79 -6.41 5.69 -3.09
CA SER A 79 -5.42 5.43 -2.04
C SER A 79 -5.05 6.69 -1.25
N THR A 80 -4.90 7.82 -1.95
CA THR A 80 -4.58 9.11 -1.34
C THR A 80 -5.74 9.61 -0.50
N GLN A 81 -6.97 9.50 -1.01
CA GLN A 81 -8.17 9.89 -0.28
C GLN A 81 -8.33 9.04 0.99
N TRP A 82 -8.24 7.71 0.86
CA TRP A 82 -8.33 6.78 1.99
C TRP A 82 -7.29 7.11 3.07
N PHE A 83 -6.05 7.41 2.68
CA PHE A 83 -5.00 7.74 3.63
C PHE A 83 -5.24 9.08 4.34
N ASN A 84 -5.76 10.09 3.62
CA ASN A 84 -6.10 11.38 4.23
C ASN A 84 -7.24 11.27 5.24
N GLU A 85 -8.26 10.44 4.96
CA GLU A 85 -9.33 10.15 5.91
C GLU A 85 -8.77 9.50 7.18
N ARG A 86 -7.84 8.56 7.03
CA ARG A 86 -7.13 7.90 8.13
C ARG A 86 -6.30 8.88 8.96
N ILE A 87 -5.58 9.80 8.32
CA ILE A 87 -4.87 10.87 9.03
C ILE A 87 -5.85 11.75 9.81
N SER A 88 -6.97 12.13 9.21
CA SER A 88 -7.98 12.96 9.86
C SER A 88 -8.54 12.29 11.13
N LEU A 89 -8.87 11.00 11.03
CA LEU A 89 -9.36 10.19 12.16
C LEU A 89 -8.30 10.03 13.25
N ALA A 90 -7.04 9.77 12.87
CA ALA A 90 -5.93 9.67 13.81
C ALA A 90 -5.68 10.99 14.57
N ARG A 91 -5.78 12.13 13.85
CA ARG A 91 -5.67 13.47 14.45
C ARG A 91 -6.79 13.74 15.45
N TYR A 92 -8.01 13.31 15.16
CA TYR A 92 -9.14 13.42 16.09
C TYR A 92 -8.90 12.62 17.38
N ALA A 93 -8.40 11.39 17.24
CA ALA A 93 -8.12 10.51 18.36
C ALA A 93 -6.80 10.84 19.11
N HIS A 94 -6.02 11.83 18.64
CA HIS A 94 -4.66 12.12 19.10
C HIS A 94 -3.72 10.90 19.10
N VAL A 95 -3.92 9.98 18.15
CA VAL A 95 -3.10 8.78 17.99
C VAL A 95 -2.11 8.98 16.85
N GLY A 96 -0.88 8.48 17.00
CA GLY A 96 0.14 8.53 15.94
C GLY A 96 -0.30 7.78 14.67
N VAL A 97 0.11 8.28 13.50
CA VAL A 97 -0.30 7.75 12.19
C VAL A 97 0.07 6.26 11.98
N LEU A 98 1.10 5.79 12.69
CA LEU A 98 1.56 4.39 12.69
C LEU A 98 0.51 3.39 13.20
N TYR A 99 -0.40 3.80 14.09
CA TYR A 99 -1.48 2.94 14.58
C TYR A 99 -2.72 2.94 13.68
N CYS A 100 -2.81 3.87 12.73
CA CYS A 100 -3.99 4.04 11.89
C CYS A 100 -4.12 2.97 10.79
N GLY A 101 -3.01 2.27 10.48
CA GLY A 101 -2.94 1.16 9.52
C GLY A 101 -3.21 -0.22 10.11
N SER A 102 -3.33 -0.35 11.43
CA SER A 102 -3.66 -1.62 12.09
C SER A 102 -5.16 -1.87 11.91
N SER A 103 -5.50 -2.88 11.11
CA SER A 103 -6.87 -3.31 10.78
C SER A 103 -7.77 -3.57 11.99
N GLU A 104 -7.22 -3.64 13.19
CA GLU A 104 -7.91 -3.93 14.44
C GLU A 104 -8.61 -2.70 15.07
N LEU A 105 -8.17 -1.47 14.80
CA LEU A 105 -8.73 -0.27 15.45
C LEU A 105 -9.95 0.34 14.74
N PHE A 106 -10.26 -0.09 13.51
CA PHE A 106 -11.35 0.49 12.70
C PHE A 106 -12.39 -0.55 12.24
N GLN A 107 -12.56 -1.62 13.01
CA GLN A 107 -13.70 -2.54 12.88
C GLN A 107 -14.92 -2.07 13.70
N PHE A 108 -14.83 -0.94 14.41
CA PHE A 108 -15.85 -0.45 15.35
C PHE A 108 -16.45 0.93 15.03
N THR A 109 -16.34 1.39 13.77
CA THR A 109 -17.16 2.49 13.23
C THR A 109 -17.83 2.04 11.94
#